data_AF-A0A2E4WTE8-F1
#
_entry.id   AF-A0A2E4WTE8-F1
#
_cell.length_a   1.000
_cell.length_b   1.000
_cell.length_c   1.000
_cell.angle_alpha   90.00
_cell.angle_beta   90.00
_cell.angle_gamma   90.00
#
_symmetry.space_group_name_H-M   'P 1'
#
loop_
_entity.id
_entity.type
_entity.pdbx_description
1 polymer ?
#
loop_
_entity_poly.entity_id
_entity_poly.type
_entity_poly.pdbx_seq_one_letter_code
_entity_poly.pdbx_strand_id
1 'polypeptide(L)'
;MTDEKKKDIETVSSDLKKSEKKESPSLKKDQIDKNENLVENKKLSEENSNINNKKAATDNNNADAQNSNNKNVINKQVEQVEKISANEKVSENKNQVNKEQNKDTPAENRKILKKSVQKKKDVKTDSIKDDSNEKKKNVEPESDNGDLVEKLVSINRVAKVVKGGRRFSFAALVVVGDGNGMVGHGKGKAKEVPEAIKKATDEAKNNMIRVPLRQGRTLHHDIYGRYDSGKVYLRSAPSGTGVIAGGPMRAVFEALGIQDIVAKSVGTSNPHNMVRATFQALKEASSPKIIAIRRGLKINEITKRRKSDKEVSDAKN
;
A
#
# COMPACT_ATOMS: atom_id res chain seq x y z
N MET A 1 7.46 74.23 64.75
CA MET A 1 7.77 73.02 63.95
C MET A 1 6.87 71.87 64.42
N THR A 2 5.59 72.02 64.79
CA THR A 2 4.35 72.38 64.05
C THR A 2 3.97 71.42 62.93
N ASP A 3 3.28 70.35 63.33
CA ASP A 3 2.04 69.77 62.80
C ASP A 3 1.86 69.34 61.33
N GLU A 4 2.76 69.68 60.41
CA GLU A 4 2.67 69.18 59.02
C GLU A 4 3.29 67.78 58.87
N LYS A 5 4.46 67.53 59.48
CA LYS A 5 5.14 66.23 59.34
C LYS A 5 4.46 65.05 60.06
N LYS A 6 3.53 65.32 60.98
CA LYS A 6 2.78 64.26 61.69
C LYS A 6 1.57 63.76 60.89
N LYS A 7 0.96 64.63 60.07
CA LYS A 7 -0.14 64.25 59.16
C LYS A 7 0.34 63.37 58.01
N ASP A 8 1.55 63.62 57.49
CA ASP A 8 2.07 62.84 56.36
C ASP A 8 2.40 61.39 56.74
N ILE A 9 2.84 61.15 57.98
CA ILE A 9 3.16 59.79 58.46
C ILE A 9 1.88 58.98 58.76
N GLU A 10 0.84 59.61 59.32
CA GLU A 10 -0.46 58.95 59.53
C GLU A 10 -1.19 58.64 58.22
N THR A 11 -1.04 59.49 57.19
CA THR A 11 -1.67 59.28 55.88
C THR A 11 -1.06 58.08 55.16
N VAL A 12 0.28 57.97 55.14
CA VAL A 12 1.00 56.87 54.48
C VAL A 12 0.76 55.51 55.18
N SER A 13 0.58 55.49 56.51
CA SER A 13 0.28 54.25 57.26
C SER A 13 -1.15 53.75 57.06
N SER A 14 -2.10 54.66 56.77
CA SER A 14 -3.50 54.31 56.50
C SER A 14 -3.72 53.72 55.10
N ASP A 15 -2.89 54.11 54.13
CA ASP A 15 -2.94 53.61 52.75
C ASP A 15 -2.30 52.22 52.60
N LEU A 16 -1.24 51.92 53.37
CA LEU A 16 -0.63 50.58 53.42
C LEU A 16 -1.59 49.54 54.03
N LYS A 17 -2.33 49.87 55.09
CA LYS A 17 -3.32 48.96 55.70
C LYS A 17 -4.59 48.76 54.87
N LYS A 18 -4.86 49.62 53.88
CA LYS A 18 -5.99 49.46 52.94
C LYS A 18 -5.65 48.59 51.73
N SER A 19 -4.36 48.31 51.51
CA SER A 19 -3.89 47.47 50.40
C SER A 19 -3.88 45.97 50.68
N GLU A 20 -3.90 45.54 51.94
CA GLU A 20 -3.87 44.10 52.32
C GLU A 20 -5.25 43.43 52.43
N LYS A 21 -6.36 44.13 52.13
CA LYS A 21 -7.72 43.56 52.26
C LYS A 21 -8.62 43.66 51.03
N LYS A 22 -8.03 43.65 49.84
CA LYS A 22 -8.75 43.43 48.57
C LYS A 22 -7.97 42.51 47.64
N GLU A 23 -7.84 41.24 48.00
CA GLU A 23 -7.67 40.21 46.97
C GLU A 23 -8.91 40.23 46.08
N SER A 24 -8.68 40.47 44.79
CA SER A 24 -9.71 40.58 43.78
C SER A 24 -10.44 39.23 43.60
N PRO A 25 -11.77 39.20 43.45
CA PRO A 25 -12.54 37.95 43.28
C PRO A 25 -12.10 37.09 42.07
N SER A 26 -11.31 37.64 41.15
CA SER A 26 -10.71 36.93 40.02
C SER A 26 -9.63 35.92 40.43
N LEU A 27 -8.76 36.26 41.39
CA LEU A 27 -7.63 35.39 41.79
C LEU A 27 -8.09 34.15 42.58
N LYS A 28 -9.21 34.25 43.32
CA LYS A 28 -9.83 33.10 43.99
C LYS A 28 -10.56 32.19 43.01
N LYS A 29 -11.19 32.76 41.97
CA LYS A 29 -11.86 31.98 40.91
C LYS A 29 -10.85 31.19 40.08
N ASP A 30 -9.73 31.80 39.72
CA ASP A 30 -8.64 31.13 39.00
C ASP A 30 -7.97 30.00 39.82
N GLN A 31 -7.92 30.12 41.15
CA GLN A 31 -7.41 29.04 42.03
C GLN A 31 -8.43 27.90 42.19
N ILE A 32 -9.72 28.21 42.23
CA ILE A 32 -10.80 27.21 42.28
C ILE A 32 -10.86 26.46 40.94
N ASP A 33 -10.82 27.16 39.80
CA ASP A 33 -10.85 26.57 38.47
C ASP A 33 -9.61 25.70 38.18
N LYS A 34 -8.44 26.08 38.72
CA LYS A 34 -7.21 25.24 38.65
C LYS A 34 -7.31 23.97 39.50
N ASN A 35 -7.92 24.06 40.68
CA ASN A 35 -8.09 22.90 41.56
C ASN A 35 -9.18 21.95 41.05
N GLU A 36 -10.28 22.47 40.49
CA GLU A 36 -11.31 21.66 39.82
C GLU A 36 -10.73 20.93 38.60
N ASN A 37 -9.94 21.62 37.75
CA ASN A 37 -9.24 20.98 36.65
C ASN A 37 -8.23 19.92 37.12
N LEU A 38 -7.55 20.10 38.27
CA LEU A 38 -6.65 19.07 38.80
C LEU A 38 -7.40 17.83 39.30
N VAL A 39 -8.56 18.00 39.90
CA VAL A 39 -9.43 16.91 40.37
C VAL A 39 -10.06 16.18 39.19
N GLU A 40 -10.50 16.90 38.16
CA GLU A 40 -11.06 16.34 36.94
C GLU A 40 -10.01 15.55 36.15
N ASN A 41 -8.78 16.06 36.04
CA ASN A 41 -7.67 15.34 35.42
C ASN A 41 -7.23 14.09 36.21
N LYS A 42 -7.35 14.10 37.54
CA LYS A 42 -7.13 12.89 38.36
C LYS A 42 -8.24 11.85 38.20
N LYS A 43 -9.51 12.26 38.12
CA LYS A 43 -10.62 11.35 37.82
C LYS A 43 -10.48 10.74 36.42
N LEU A 44 -10.10 11.53 35.43
CA LEU A 44 -9.83 11.05 34.07
C LEU A 44 -8.64 10.08 34.02
N SER A 45 -7.60 10.28 34.82
CA SER A 45 -6.46 9.34 34.86
C SER A 45 -6.80 8.02 35.57
N GLU A 46 -7.64 8.06 36.60
CA GLU A 46 -8.18 6.87 37.29
C GLU A 46 -9.19 6.10 36.42
N GLU A 47 -9.99 6.81 35.61
CA GLU A 47 -10.92 6.18 34.66
C GLU A 47 -10.17 5.52 33.50
N ASN A 48 -9.10 6.17 32.99
CA ASN A 48 -8.24 5.61 31.96
C ASN A 48 -7.44 4.39 32.44
N SER A 49 -6.99 4.35 33.70
CA SER A 49 -6.30 3.18 34.26
C SER A 49 -7.25 1.98 34.43
N ASN A 50 -8.51 2.23 34.83
CA ASN A 50 -9.55 1.21 34.89
C ASN A 50 -9.96 0.66 33.52
N ILE A 51 -10.01 1.52 32.49
CA ILE A 51 -10.27 1.11 31.10
C ILE A 51 -9.12 0.23 30.59
N ASN A 52 -7.85 0.60 30.85
CA ASN A 52 -6.69 -0.17 30.42
C ASN A 52 -6.63 -1.55 31.09
N ASN A 53 -6.98 -1.65 32.38
CA ASN A 53 -7.06 -2.93 33.09
C ASN A 53 -8.22 -3.82 32.58
N LYS A 54 -9.38 -3.24 32.23
CA LYS A 54 -10.46 -3.99 31.56
C LYS A 54 -10.09 -4.46 30.15
N LYS A 55 -9.33 -3.66 29.42
CA LYS A 55 -8.83 -3.99 28.06
C LYS A 55 -7.84 -5.16 28.11
N ALA A 56 -6.90 -5.14 29.04
CA ALA A 56 -5.95 -6.24 29.26
C ALA A 56 -6.67 -7.57 29.63
N ALA A 57 -7.73 -7.51 30.43
CA ALA A 57 -8.53 -8.70 30.77
C ALA A 57 -9.35 -9.24 29.57
N THR A 58 -9.82 -8.36 28.68
CA THR A 58 -10.54 -8.78 27.46
C THR A 58 -9.59 -9.33 26.39
N ASP A 59 -8.38 -8.78 26.29
CA ASP A 59 -7.34 -9.24 25.36
C ASP A 59 -6.82 -10.64 25.75
N ASN A 60 -6.69 -10.95 27.05
CA ASN A 60 -6.31 -12.27 27.53
C ASN A 60 -7.37 -13.35 27.24
N ASN A 61 -8.65 -13.04 27.44
CA ASN A 61 -9.74 -13.96 27.12
C ASN A 61 -9.87 -14.23 25.60
N ASN A 62 -9.50 -13.24 24.77
CA ASN A 62 -9.51 -13.39 23.32
C ASN A 62 -8.32 -14.23 22.82
N ALA A 63 -7.17 -14.15 23.49
CA ALA A 63 -6.00 -14.98 23.18
C ALA A 63 -6.26 -16.47 23.45
N ASP A 64 -6.95 -16.82 24.54
CA ASP A 64 -7.34 -18.20 24.85
C ASP A 64 -8.39 -18.75 23.87
N ALA A 65 -9.31 -17.91 23.39
CA ALA A 65 -10.29 -18.27 22.35
C ALA A 65 -9.62 -18.43 20.96
N GLN A 66 -8.59 -17.65 20.64
CA GLN A 66 -7.83 -17.82 19.39
C GLN A 66 -6.97 -19.09 19.41
N ASN A 67 -6.43 -19.47 20.57
CA ASN A 67 -5.59 -20.67 20.72
C ASN A 67 -6.38 -21.98 20.61
N SER A 68 -7.62 -22.02 21.13
CA SER A 68 -8.51 -23.19 20.99
C SER A 68 -8.99 -23.38 19.54
N ASN A 69 -9.29 -22.29 18.83
CA ASN A 69 -9.65 -22.34 17.42
C ASN A 69 -8.48 -22.79 16.53
N ASN A 70 -7.25 -22.35 16.81
CA ASN A 70 -6.09 -22.76 16.02
C ASN A 70 -5.74 -24.25 16.20
N LYS A 71 -5.86 -24.79 17.43
CA LYS A 71 -5.69 -26.23 17.68
C LYS A 71 -6.70 -27.09 16.92
N ASN A 72 -7.96 -26.64 16.83
CA ASN A 72 -8.99 -27.35 16.08
C ASN A 72 -8.75 -27.33 14.56
N VAL A 73 -8.22 -26.22 14.01
CA VAL A 73 -7.85 -26.12 12.59
C VAL A 73 -6.68 -27.04 12.25
N ILE A 74 -5.65 -27.10 13.11
CA ILE A 74 -4.49 -27.97 12.93
C ILE A 74 -4.90 -29.44 12.95
N ASN A 75 -5.72 -29.87 13.92
CA ASN A 75 -6.19 -31.24 14.01
C ASN A 75 -7.02 -31.66 12.77
N LYS A 76 -7.82 -30.72 12.23
CA LYS A 76 -8.62 -30.95 11.01
C LYS A 76 -7.75 -31.05 9.75
N GLN A 77 -6.63 -30.34 9.70
CA GLN A 77 -5.64 -30.45 8.61
C GLN A 77 -4.86 -31.78 8.69
N VAL A 78 -4.48 -32.22 9.90
CA VAL A 78 -3.79 -33.51 10.11
C VAL A 78 -4.68 -34.68 9.68
N GLU A 79 -5.97 -34.67 10.01
CA GLU A 79 -6.93 -35.68 9.52
C GLU A 79 -7.09 -35.68 7.99
N GLN A 80 -6.97 -34.52 7.32
CA GLN A 80 -7.02 -34.45 5.86
C GLN A 80 -5.76 -35.02 5.22
N VAL A 81 -4.59 -34.80 5.81
CA VAL A 81 -3.31 -35.35 5.32
C VAL A 81 -3.25 -36.87 5.50
N GLU A 82 -3.75 -37.41 6.61
CA GLU A 82 -3.82 -38.86 6.82
C GLU A 82 -4.74 -39.55 5.79
N LYS A 83 -5.87 -38.92 5.43
CA LYS A 83 -6.79 -39.39 4.38
C LYS A 83 -6.18 -39.38 2.97
N ILE A 84 -5.30 -38.42 2.68
CA ILE A 84 -4.59 -38.35 1.39
C ILE A 84 -3.54 -39.46 1.29
N SER A 85 -2.78 -39.71 2.35
CA SER A 85 -1.77 -40.78 2.37
C SER A 85 -2.39 -42.20 2.27
N ALA A 86 -3.63 -42.37 2.76
CA ALA A 86 -4.36 -43.62 2.64
C ALA A 86 -4.81 -43.90 1.19
N ASN A 87 -5.13 -42.86 0.42
CA ASN A 87 -5.54 -43.00 -0.98
C ASN A 87 -4.36 -43.25 -1.94
N GLU A 88 -3.16 -42.73 -1.65
CA GLU A 88 -1.95 -43.02 -2.45
C GLU A 88 -1.50 -44.48 -2.31
N LYS A 89 -1.67 -45.11 -1.15
CA LYS A 89 -1.36 -46.54 -0.98
C LYS A 89 -2.31 -47.48 -1.75
N VAL A 90 -3.52 -47.00 -2.09
CA VAL A 90 -4.51 -47.76 -2.87
C VAL A 90 -4.26 -47.66 -4.38
N SER A 91 -3.63 -46.57 -4.85
CA SER A 91 -3.28 -46.39 -6.27
C SER A 91 -2.01 -47.16 -6.68
N GLU A 92 -1.06 -47.35 -5.76
CA GLU A 92 0.16 -48.13 -6.02
C GLU A 92 -0.11 -49.65 -6.19
N ASN A 93 -1.05 -50.21 -5.43
CA ASN A 93 -1.45 -51.62 -5.56
C ASN A 93 -2.22 -51.93 -6.86
N LYS A 94 -2.92 -50.96 -7.47
CA LYS A 94 -3.63 -51.15 -8.75
C LYS A 94 -2.68 -51.17 -9.95
N ASN A 95 -1.50 -50.57 -9.84
CA ASN A 95 -0.52 -50.51 -10.94
C ASN A 95 0.41 -51.73 -11.02
N GLN A 96 0.47 -52.58 -9.98
CA GLN A 96 1.22 -53.86 -10.05
C GLN A 96 0.41 -54.98 -10.72
N VAL A 97 -0.92 -55.00 -10.54
CA VAL A 97 -1.80 -56.05 -11.11
C VAL A 97 -1.89 -55.98 -12.65
N ASN A 98 -1.74 -54.79 -13.25
CA ASN A 98 -1.82 -54.61 -14.71
C ASN A 98 -0.52 -54.90 -15.48
N LYS A 99 0.56 -55.32 -14.78
CA LYS A 99 1.88 -55.55 -15.40
C LYS A 99 2.20 -57.03 -15.69
N GLU A 100 1.33 -57.95 -15.29
CA GLU A 100 1.56 -59.41 -15.43
C GLU A 100 0.72 -60.09 -16.54
N GLN A 101 -0.15 -59.36 -17.25
CA GLN A 101 -0.95 -59.92 -18.34
C GLN A 101 -0.62 -59.23 -19.67
N ASN A 102 0.52 -59.59 -20.26
CA ASN A 102 0.75 -59.61 -21.73
C ASN A 102 2.23 -59.90 -22.01
N LYS A 103 2.58 -61.20 -21.98
CA LYS A 103 3.70 -61.77 -22.74
C LYS A 103 3.12 -62.97 -23.48
N ASP A 104 3.00 -62.88 -24.81
CA ASP A 104 3.50 -63.89 -25.75
C ASP A 104 3.12 -63.60 -27.21
N THR A 105 4.17 -63.59 -28.05
CA THR A 105 4.27 -63.86 -29.50
C THR A 105 3.83 -62.86 -30.60
N PRO A 106 4.59 -62.79 -31.74
CA PRO A 106 4.69 -61.61 -32.60
C PRO A 106 4.19 -61.81 -34.06
N ALA A 107 3.98 -60.67 -34.72
CA ALA A 107 4.02 -60.46 -36.18
C ALA A 107 2.96 -61.15 -37.08
N GLU A 108 1.82 -60.48 -37.31
CA GLU A 108 1.13 -60.60 -38.61
C GLU A 108 0.25 -59.41 -39.08
N ASN A 109 0.02 -58.35 -38.30
CA ASN A 109 -0.91 -57.28 -38.71
C ASN A 109 -0.28 -56.02 -39.34
N ARG A 110 0.79 -56.19 -40.14
CA ARG A 110 1.36 -55.08 -40.96
C ARG A 110 0.63 -54.83 -42.29
N LYS A 111 -0.54 -55.43 -42.51
CA LYS A 111 -1.23 -55.40 -43.82
C LYS A 111 -2.47 -54.51 -43.91
N ILE A 112 -2.89 -53.81 -42.85
CA ILE A 112 -4.19 -53.09 -42.85
C ILE A 112 -4.04 -51.55 -42.90
N LEU A 113 -2.88 -50.97 -42.59
CA LEU A 113 -2.73 -49.50 -42.49
C LEU A 113 -2.24 -48.77 -43.75
N LYS A 114 -2.44 -49.32 -44.96
CA LYS A 114 -2.02 -48.67 -46.23
C LYS A 114 -3.15 -48.39 -47.23
N LYS A 115 -4.43 -48.51 -46.85
CA LYS A 115 -5.55 -48.40 -47.81
C LYS A 115 -6.51 -47.22 -47.63
N SER A 116 -6.27 -46.28 -46.71
CA SER A 116 -7.22 -45.19 -46.45
C SER A 116 -6.72 -43.77 -46.80
N VAL A 117 -5.56 -43.62 -47.43
CA VAL A 117 -5.07 -42.31 -47.92
C VAL A 117 -5.32 -42.18 -49.42
N GLN A 118 -6.58 -42.24 -49.86
CA GLN A 118 -6.95 -41.84 -51.22
C GLN A 118 -8.44 -41.48 -51.31
N LYS A 119 -8.77 -40.19 -51.10
CA LYS A 119 -9.75 -39.41 -51.88
C LYS A 119 -9.98 -38.04 -51.24
N LYS A 120 -9.33 -37.01 -51.82
CA LYS A 120 -9.96 -35.69 -51.98
C LYS A 120 -11.03 -35.82 -53.07
N LYS A 121 -12.18 -35.18 -52.88
CA LYS A 121 -12.85 -34.22 -53.81
C LYS A 121 -14.38 -34.28 -53.74
N ASP A 122 -14.93 -33.06 -53.75
CA ASP A 122 -16.26 -32.62 -54.20
C ASP A 122 -17.47 -32.92 -53.30
N VAL A 123 -18.13 -31.86 -52.79
CA VAL A 123 -19.49 -31.41 -53.14
C VAL A 123 -19.81 -30.10 -52.38
N LYS A 124 -20.20 -29.05 -53.13
CA LYS A 124 -20.88 -27.83 -52.66
C LYS A 124 -22.37 -28.13 -52.44
N THR A 125 -22.99 -27.55 -51.40
CA THR A 125 -24.37 -26.97 -51.44
C THR A 125 -24.61 -26.06 -50.23
N ASP A 126 -24.65 -24.75 -50.49
CA ASP A 126 -25.67 -23.75 -50.15
C ASP A 126 -26.32 -23.67 -48.76
N SER A 127 -26.13 -22.48 -48.16
CA SER A 127 -27.08 -21.65 -47.38
C SER A 127 -27.80 -22.23 -46.14
N ILE A 128 -27.67 -21.54 -44.99
CA ILE A 128 -28.77 -20.90 -44.25
C ILE A 128 -28.24 -20.23 -42.95
N LYS A 129 -28.34 -18.89 -42.95
CA LYS A 129 -28.64 -17.93 -41.86
C LYS A 129 -27.70 -17.78 -40.66
N ASP A 130 -27.00 -16.64 -40.69
CA ASP A 130 -26.62 -15.83 -39.54
C ASP A 130 -27.82 -15.59 -38.60
N ASP A 131 -27.68 -15.99 -37.34
CA ASP A 131 -28.39 -15.35 -36.23
C ASP A 131 -27.43 -15.21 -35.05
N SER A 132 -26.94 -13.99 -34.92
CA SER A 132 -26.16 -13.47 -33.81
C SER A 132 -26.94 -13.59 -32.49
N ASN A 133 -26.41 -14.39 -31.56
CA ASN A 133 -26.63 -14.15 -30.13
C ASN A 133 -25.38 -14.56 -29.35
N GLU A 134 -24.33 -13.76 -29.54
CA GLU A 134 -23.13 -13.81 -28.70
C GLU A 134 -23.53 -13.31 -27.30
N LYS A 135 -24.02 -14.23 -26.47
CA LYS A 135 -24.11 -14.04 -25.01
C LYS A 135 -22.72 -13.66 -24.53
N LYS A 136 -22.50 -12.36 -24.34
CA LYS A 136 -21.39 -11.83 -23.54
C LYS A 136 -21.46 -12.53 -22.19
N LYS A 137 -20.63 -13.57 -22.00
CA LYS A 137 -20.35 -14.10 -20.68
C LYS A 137 -19.80 -12.92 -19.89
N ASN A 138 -20.58 -12.44 -18.92
CA ASN A 138 -20.05 -11.66 -17.82
C ASN A 138 -19.07 -12.61 -17.11
N VAL A 139 -17.81 -12.56 -17.54
CA VAL A 139 -16.72 -13.07 -16.74
C VAL A 139 -16.68 -12.14 -15.54
N GLU A 140 -17.32 -12.55 -14.44
CA GLU A 140 -17.05 -11.91 -13.17
C GLU A 140 -15.53 -11.95 -12.99
N PRO A 141 -14.87 -10.81 -12.77
CA PRO A 141 -13.44 -10.81 -12.56
C PRO A 141 -13.22 -11.61 -11.28
N GLU A 142 -12.79 -12.87 -11.42
CA GLU A 142 -12.28 -13.64 -10.31
C GLU A 142 -11.26 -12.75 -9.62
N SER A 143 -11.53 -12.49 -8.35
CA SER A 143 -10.73 -11.63 -7.52
C SER A 143 -9.43 -12.36 -7.21
N ASP A 144 -8.52 -12.38 -8.18
CA ASP A 144 -7.08 -12.43 -7.96
C ASP A 144 -6.67 -11.12 -7.26
N ASN A 145 -7.25 -10.90 -6.08
CA ASN A 145 -6.70 -9.98 -5.10
C ASN A 145 -5.46 -10.67 -4.54
N GLY A 146 -4.42 -10.82 -5.37
CA GLY A 146 -3.06 -10.85 -4.85
C GLY A 146 -2.89 -9.66 -3.90
N ASP A 147 -2.05 -9.80 -2.89
CA ASP A 147 -1.88 -8.85 -1.79
C ASP A 147 -1.46 -7.45 -2.29
N LEU A 148 -2.42 -6.71 -2.85
CA LEU A 148 -2.24 -5.39 -3.43
C LEU A 148 -2.46 -4.38 -2.33
N VAL A 149 -1.43 -3.58 -2.10
CA VAL A 149 -1.46 -2.45 -1.18
C VAL A 149 -2.11 -1.27 -1.89
N GLU A 150 -3.32 -0.92 -1.45
CA GLU A 150 -4.04 0.25 -1.93
C GLU A 150 -3.79 1.45 -1.02
N LYS A 151 -3.44 2.60 -1.60
CA LYS A 151 -3.18 3.86 -0.90
C LYS A 151 -3.99 5.01 -1.50
N LEU A 152 -4.80 5.67 -0.68
CA LEU A 152 -5.50 6.89 -1.05
C LEU A 152 -4.54 8.08 -0.98
N VAL A 153 -4.39 8.82 -2.08
CA VAL A 153 -3.50 10.00 -2.13
C VAL A 153 -4.26 11.28 -1.84
N SER A 154 -5.38 11.48 -2.53
CA SER A 154 -6.19 12.68 -2.38
C SER A 154 -7.63 12.42 -2.75
N ILE A 155 -8.54 13.05 -2.01
CA ILE A 155 -9.97 13.08 -2.31
C ILE A 155 -10.45 14.52 -2.40
N ASN A 156 -11.15 14.84 -3.49
CA ASN A 156 -11.65 16.18 -3.76
C ASN A 156 -13.16 16.13 -4.01
N ARG A 157 -13.92 17.03 -3.36
CA ARG A 157 -15.33 17.26 -3.72
C ARG A 157 -15.38 18.30 -4.83
N VAL A 158 -15.77 17.89 -6.03
CA VAL A 158 -15.89 18.74 -7.22
C VAL A 158 -17.36 19.04 -7.51
N ALA A 159 -17.65 20.21 -8.09
CA ALA A 159 -19.02 20.67 -8.34
C ALA A 159 -19.23 21.05 -9.81
N LYS A 160 -20.37 20.67 -10.38
CA LYS A 160 -20.89 21.19 -11.66
C LYS A 160 -22.05 22.13 -11.38
N VAL A 161 -21.95 23.38 -11.81
CA VAL A 161 -23.03 24.38 -11.69
C VAL A 161 -24.10 24.08 -12.74
N VAL A 162 -25.37 24.15 -12.34
CA VAL A 162 -26.56 23.97 -13.18
C VAL A 162 -27.60 25.05 -12.84
N LYS A 163 -28.63 25.21 -13.69
CA LYS A 163 -29.68 26.23 -13.50
C LYS A 163 -30.36 26.23 -12.11
N GLY A 164 -30.37 25.09 -11.41
CA GLY A 164 -30.99 24.92 -10.09
C GLY A 164 -29.99 24.67 -8.95
N GLY A 165 -28.71 25.00 -9.10
CA GLY A 165 -27.72 24.88 -8.02
C GLY A 165 -26.42 24.20 -8.45
N ARG A 166 -25.80 23.43 -7.53
CA ARG A 166 -24.53 22.73 -7.79
C ARG A 166 -24.70 21.23 -7.60
N ARG A 167 -24.35 20.45 -8.62
CA ARG A 167 -24.25 18.98 -8.51
C ARG A 167 -22.84 18.61 -8.05
N PHE A 168 -22.74 18.02 -6.88
CA PHE A 168 -21.47 17.56 -6.33
C PHE A 168 -21.10 16.16 -6.85
N SER A 169 -19.81 15.90 -6.90
CA SER A 169 -19.22 14.59 -7.17
C SER A 169 -17.90 14.52 -6.42
N PHE A 170 -17.43 13.31 -6.11
CA PHE A 170 -16.13 13.11 -5.49
C PHE A 170 -15.15 12.59 -6.54
N ALA A 171 -13.95 13.17 -6.54
CA ALA A 171 -12.82 12.71 -7.33
C ALA A 171 -11.77 12.13 -6.39
N ALA A 172 -11.34 10.91 -6.64
CA ALA A 172 -10.31 10.21 -5.87
C ALA A 172 -9.08 9.96 -6.73
N LEU A 173 -7.89 10.08 -6.15
CA LEU A 173 -6.61 9.65 -6.71
C LEU A 173 -6.09 8.53 -5.82
N VAL A 174 -5.89 7.35 -6.41
CA VAL A 174 -5.47 6.14 -5.71
C VAL A 174 -4.21 5.59 -6.36
N VAL A 175 -3.35 5.01 -5.54
CA VAL A 175 -2.17 4.26 -5.96
C VAL A 175 -2.29 2.84 -5.44
N VAL A 176 -1.93 1.87 -6.27
CA VAL A 176 -2.00 0.44 -5.97
C VAL A 176 -0.64 -0.16 -6.28
N GLY A 177 -0.16 -1.10 -5.49
CA GLY A 177 1.08 -1.82 -5.78
C GLY A 177 1.18 -3.14 -5.02
N ASP A 178 2.13 -3.98 -5.41
CA ASP A 178 2.34 -5.32 -4.83
C ASP A 178 3.40 -5.34 -3.72
N GLY A 179 3.97 -4.19 -3.36
CA GLY A 179 5.09 -4.08 -2.43
C GLY A 179 6.40 -4.71 -2.92
N ASN A 180 6.44 -5.24 -4.14
CA ASN A 180 7.51 -6.05 -4.71
C ASN A 180 8.02 -5.49 -6.05
N GLY A 181 7.83 -4.19 -6.28
CA GLY A 181 8.32 -3.50 -7.47
C GLY A 181 7.29 -3.32 -8.58
N MET A 182 6.01 -3.63 -8.37
CA MET A 182 4.91 -3.21 -9.23
C MET A 182 4.07 -2.12 -8.57
N VAL A 183 3.73 -1.10 -9.35
CA VAL A 183 2.90 0.01 -8.88
C VAL A 183 2.09 0.60 -10.03
N GLY A 184 0.87 1.03 -9.75
CA GLY A 184 -0.08 1.65 -10.68
C GLY A 184 -0.82 2.80 -10.00
N HIS A 185 -1.34 3.74 -10.78
CA HIS A 185 -2.18 4.83 -10.26
C HIS A 185 -3.45 4.97 -11.08
N GLY A 186 -4.51 5.47 -10.46
CA GLY A 186 -5.80 5.65 -11.10
C GLY A 186 -6.57 6.82 -10.50
N LYS A 187 -7.50 7.38 -11.29
CA LYS A 187 -8.38 8.48 -10.89
C LYS A 187 -9.84 8.06 -11.06
N GLY A 188 -10.63 8.23 -10.03
CA GLY A 188 -12.05 7.91 -10.05
C GLY A 188 -12.88 9.16 -9.84
N LYS A 189 -14.03 9.25 -10.52
CA LYS A 189 -15.04 10.26 -10.20
C LYS A 189 -16.41 9.60 -10.12
N ALA A 190 -17.12 9.85 -9.01
CA ALA A 190 -18.45 9.31 -8.79
C ALA A 190 -19.32 10.25 -7.93
N LYS A 191 -20.58 9.90 -7.73
CA LYS A 191 -21.49 10.67 -6.85
C LYS A 191 -21.16 10.43 -5.38
N GLU A 192 -20.71 9.22 -5.05
CA GLU A 192 -20.33 8.80 -3.71
C GLU A 192 -18.82 8.56 -3.60
N VAL A 193 -18.30 8.67 -2.39
CA VAL A 193 -16.87 8.46 -2.09
C VAL A 193 -16.41 7.01 -2.36
N PRO A 194 -17.05 5.96 -1.82
CA PRO A 194 -16.59 4.59 -2.03
C PRO A 194 -16.64 4.17 -3.51
N GLU A 195 -17.66 4.63 -4.24
CA GLU A 195 -17.77 4.38 -5.69
C GLU A 195 -16.63 5.07 -6.47
N ALA A 196 -16.21 6.26 -6.06
CA ALA A 196 -15.08 6.95 -6.67
C ALA A 196 -13.75 6.24 -6.39
N ILE A 197 -13.55 5.74 -5.18
CA ILE A 197 -12.35 4.98 -4.81
C ILE A 197 -12.29 3.67 -5.62
N LYS A 198 -13.39 2.91 -5.69
CA LYS A 198 -13.46 1.67 -6.47
C LYS A 198 -13.06 1.88 -7.94
N LYS A 199 -13.64 2.89 -8.60
CA LYS A 199 -13.27 3.23 -9.99
C LYS A 199 -11.80 3.62 -10.14
N ALA A 200 -11.23 4.32 -9.16
CA ALA A 200 -9.83 4.68 -9.16
C ALA A 200 -8.92 3.45 -8.98
N THR A 201 -9.28 2.53 -8.09
CA THR A 201 -8.56 1.26 -7.86
C THR A 201 -8.60 0.39 -9.12
N ASP A 202 -9.75 0.25 -9.77
CA ASP A 202 -9.89 -0.54 -11.00
C ASP A 202 -9.01 0.03 -12.13
N GLU A 203 -8.99 1.36 -12.30
CA GLU A 203 -8.09 2.02 -13.26
C GLU A 203 -6.60 1.83 -12.89
N ALA A 204 -6.26 1.84 -11.60
CA ALA A 204 -4.89 1.67 -11.13
C ALA A 204 -4.35 0.27 -11.39
N LYS A 205 -5.17 -0.78 -11.15
CA LYS A 205 -4.82 -2.18 -11.41
C LYS A 205 -4.50 -2.43 -12.89
N ASN A 206 -5.23 -1.78 -13.79
CA ASN A 206 -4.98 -1.87 -15.23
C ASN A 206 -3.69 -1.16 -15.69
N ASN A 207 -3.21 -0.17 -14.92
CA ASN A 207 -2.07 0.69 -15.29
C ASN A 207 -0.81 0.41 -14.46
N MET A 208 -0.59 -0.85 -14.06
CA MET A 208 0.61 -1.22 -13.30
C MET A 208 1.87 -1.22 -14.16
N ILE A 209 2.96 -0.69 -13.60
CA ILE A 209 4.31 -0.71 -14.17
C ILE A 209 5.24 -1.50 -13.26
N ARG A 210 6.24 -2.17 -13.85
CA ARG A 210 7.30 -2.85 -13.12
C ARG A 210 8.55 -1.97 -13.03
N VAL A 211 9.01 -1.70 -11.81
CA VAL A 211 10.19 -0.87 -11.52
C VAL A 211 11.35 -1.76 -11.08
N PRO A 212 12.55 -1.62 -11.66
CA PRO A 212 13.72 -2.35 -11.21
C PRO A 212 14.24 -1.79 -9.88
N LEU A 213 14.08 -2.55 -8.81
CA LEU A 213 14.56 -2.20 -7.47
C LEU A 213 15.92 -2.85 -7.16
N ARG A 214 16.80 -2.09 -6.50
CA ARG A 214 18.05 -2.58 -5.95
C ARG A 214 17.79 -3.28 -4.63
N GLN A 215 18.07 -4.59 -4.57
CA GLN A 215 17.92 -5.41 -3.37
C GLN A 215 16.48 -5.40 -2.80
N GLY A 216 15.49 -5.10 -3.65
CA GLY A 216 14.09 -4.90 -3.22
C GLY A 216 13.86 -3.67 -2.33
N ARG A 217 14.86 -2.80 -2.12
CA ARG A 217 14.80 -1.76 -1.08
C ARG A 217 14.91 -0.32 -1.56
N THR A 218 15.74 -0.05 -2.58
CA THR A 218 16.03 1.31 -3.06
C THR A 218 16.21 1.36 -4.59
N LEU A 219 16.38 2.57 -5.15
CA LEU A 219 16.65 2.79 -6.57
C LEU A 219 18.11 2.51 -6.95
N HIS A 220 18.35 2.21 -8.23
CA HIS A 220 19.70 1.95 -8.74
C HIS A 220 20.54 3.22 -8.96
N HIS A 221 19.93 4.33 -9.31
CA HIS A 221 20.59 5.63 -9.55
C HIS A 221 19.58 6.75 -9.27
N ASP A 222 20.06 7.98 -9.26
CA ASP A 222 19.23 9.15 -9.08
C ASP A 222 18.50 9.46 -10.39
N ILE A 223 17.21 9.78 -10.30
CA ILE A 223 16.32 9.93 -11.45
C ILE A 223 15.56 11.25 -11.33
N TYR A 224 15.32 11.88 -12.48
CA TYR A 224 14.49 13.05 -12.59
C TYR A 224 13.21 12.70 -13.35
N GLY A 225 12.07 13.18 -12.88
CA GLY A 225 10.79 13.04 -13.56
C GLY A 225 10.11 14.39 -13.72
N ARG A 226 9.52 14.60 -14.90
CA ARG A 226 8.68 15.76 -15.15
C ARG A 226 7.37 15.32 -15.78
N TYR A 227 6.27 15.86 -15.25
CA TYR A 227 4.97 15.78 -15.87
C TYR A 227 4.26 17.13 -15.72
N ASP A 228 3.98 17.78 -16.84
CA ASP A 228 3.41 19.13 -16.88
C ASP A 228 4.26 20.11 -16.01
N SER A 229 3.64 20.72 -15.00
CA SER A 229 4.27 21.61 -14.01
C SER A 229 4.94 20.87 -12.83
N GLY A 230 4.73 19.55 -12.73
CA GLY A 230 5.34 18.66 -11.74
C GLY A 230 6.77 18.30 -12.08
N LYS A 231 7.73 18.71 -11.24
CA LYS A 231 9.13 18.27 -11.32
C LYS A 231 9.48 17.51 -10.05
N VAL A 232 10.01 16.31 -10.18
CA VAL A 232 10.36 15.42 -9.06
C VAL A 232 11.78 14.92 -9.25
N TYR A 233 12.56 15.01 -8.18
CA TYR A 233 13.90 14.44 -8.09
C TYR A 233 13.86 13.26 -7.13
N LEU A 234 14.30 12.10 -7.60
CA LEU A 234 14.42 10.86 -6.84
C LEU A 234 15.88 10.55 -6.66
N ARG A 235 16.32 10.36 -5.41
CA ARG A 235 17.69 9.99 -5.09
C ARG A 235 17.73 8.65 -4.38
N SER A 236 18.66 7.82 -4.82
CA SER A 236 18.95 6.54 -4.17
C SER A 236 19.55 6.79 -2.79
N ALA A 237 19.11 6.02 -1.80
CA ALA A 237 19.49 6.22 -0.41
C ALA A 237 20.20 4.96 0.16
N PRO A 238 21.09 5.12 1.15
CA PRO A 238 21.67 3.99 1.89
C PRO A 238 20.60 3.26 2.73
N SER A 239 21.01 2.22 3.46
CA SER A 239 20.10 1.51 4.36
C SER A 239 19.78 2.33 5.59
N GLY A 240 18.52 2.32 6.04
CA GLY A 240 18.10 2.99 7.27
C GLY A 240 17.79 4.48 7.10
N THR A 241 17.70 4.99 5.87
CA THR A 241 17.23 6.36 5.59
C THR A 241 15.71 6.48 5.69
N GLY A 242 14.98 5.40 5.39
CA GLY A 242 13.53 5.43 5.29
C GLY A 242 13.03 6.18 4.04
N VAL A 243 11.70 6.30 3.94
CA VAL A 243 11.04 7.02 2.84
C VAL A 243 10.89 8.49 3.19
N ILE A 244 11.83 9.31 2.69
CA ILE A 244 11.78 10.77 2.82
C ILE A 244 11.20 11.35 1.53
N ALA A 245 9.88 11.52 1.51
CA ALA A 245 9.16 12.01 0.35
C ALA A 245 7.95 12.86 0.75
N GLY A 246 7.54 13.78 -0.14
CA GLY A 246 6.26 14.50 0.00
C GLY A 246 5.07 13.54 -0.06
N GLY A 247 3.98 13.87 0.65
CA GLY A 247 2.82 12.98 0.86
C GLY A 247 2.35 12.18 -0.37
N PRO A 248 2.09 12.83 -1.53
CA PRO A 248 1.66 12.12 -2.73
C PRO A 248 2.69 11.12 -3.27
N MET A 249 3.98 11.44 -3.18
CA MET A 249 5.06 10.56 -3.63
C MET A 249 5.30 9.42 -2.64
N ARG A 250 5.15 9.71 -1.33
CA ARG A 250 5.29 8.71 -0.26
C ARG A 250 4.30 7.56 -0.45
N ALA A 251 3.04 7.86 -0.75
CA ALA A 251 2.04 6.84 -1.05
C ALA A 251 2.46 5.92 -2.22
N VAL A 252 3.15 6.47 -3.22
CA VAL A 252 3.70 5.68 -4.35
C VAL A 252 4.83 4.77 -3.88
N PHE A 253 5.77 5.28 -3.09
CA PHE A 253 6.90 4.45 -2.62
C PHE A 253 6.48 3.37 -1.64
N GLU A 254 5.50 3.64 -0.78
CA GLU A 254 4.91 2.64 0.11
C GLU A 254 4.21 1.53 -0.67
N ALA A 255 3.39 1.88 -1.67
CA ALA A 255 2.71 0.87 -2.51
C ALA A 255 3.70 0.07 -3.37
N LEU A 256 4.79 0.70 -3.82
CA LEU A 256 5.85 0.05 -4.58
C LEU A 256 6.73 -0.88 -3.73
N GLY A 257 6.79 -0.67 -2.41
CA GLY A 257 7.65 -1.41 -1.47
C GLY A 257 9.07 -0.85 -1.31
N ILE A 258 9.31 0.40 -1.69
CA ILE A 258 10.61 1.05 -1.43
C ILE A 258 10.70 1.41 0.04
N GLN A 259 11.77 0.99 0.70
CA GLN A 259 12.01 1.32 2.10
C GLN A 259 12.88 2.57 2.24
N ASP A 260 13.81 2.81 1.31
CA ASP A 260 14.76 3.91 1.43
C ASP A 260 14.88 4.71 0.14
N ILE A 261 14.50 5.97 0.22
CA ILE A 261 14.55 6.93 -0.88
C ILE A 261 14.47 8.35 -0.34
N VAL A 262 15.19 9.26 -1.00
CA VAL A 262 15.03 10.69 -0.77
C VAL A 262 14.42 11.31 -2.02
N ALA A 263 13.25 11.88 -1.89
CA ALA A 263 12.51 12.46 -3.00
C ALA A 263 12.05 13.88 -2.70
N LYS A 264 12.27 14.79 -3.65
CA LYS A 264 11.84 16.18 -3.54
C LYS A 264 11.05 16.59 -4.78
N SER A 265 9.88 17.17 -4.56
CA SER A 265 9.17 17.91 -5.60
C SER A 265 9.66 19.36 -5.65
N VAL A 266 9.82 19.88 -6.86
CA VAL A 266 10.23 21.26 -7.14
C VAL A 266 9.18 21.90 -8.05
N GLY A 267 8.65 23.06 -7.67
CA GLY A 267 7.57 23.73 -8.40
C GLY A 267 6.20 23.43 -7.79
N THR A 268 5.34 22.72 -8.52
CA THR A 268 3.94 22.50 -8.11
C THR A 268 3.79 21.52 -6.93
N SER A 269 2.79 21.78 -6.09
CA SER A 269 2.33 20.92 -4.99
C SER A 269 1.08 20.09 -5.36
N ASN A 270 0.59 20.17 -6.60
CA ASN A 270 -0.60 19.44 -7.04
C ASN A 270 -0.36 17.91 -6.99
N PRO A 271 -1.12 17.14 -6.18
CA PRO A 271 -0.95 15.69 -6.04
C PRO A 271 -1.06 14.92 -7.36
N HIS A 272 -1.95 15.33 -8.26
CA HIS A 272 -2.13 14.67 -9.56
C HIS A 272 -0.88 14.74 -10.43
N ASN A 273 -0.26 15.92 -10.50
CA ASN A 273 0.95 16.13 -11.29
C ASN A 273 2.17 15.50 -10.61
N MET A 274 2.25 15.56 -9.28
CA MET A 274 3.33 14.93 -8.53
C MET A 274 3.34 13.41 -8.73
N VAL A 275 2.21 12.73 -8.57
CA VAL A 275 2.14 11.27 -8.77
C VAL A 275 2.54 10.93 -10.21
N ARG A 276 1.97 11.59 -11.22
CA ARG A 276 2.32 11.34 -12.62
C ARG A 276 3.80 11.60 -12.93
N ALA A 277 4.38 12.67 -12.37
CA ALA A 277 5.81 12.96 -12.50
C ALA A 277 6.68 11.88 -11.85
N THR A 278 6.28 11.36 -10.69
CA THR A 278 6.96 10.23 -10.04
C THR A 278 6.89 8.98 -10.90
N PHE A 279 5.74 8.65 -11.49
CA PHE A 279 5.63 7.52 -12.41
C PHE A 279 6.49 7.70 -13.67
N GLN A 280 6.60 8.93 -14.18
CA GLN A 280 7.51 9.22 -15.30
C GLN A 280 8.97 8.97 -14.91
N ALA A 281 9.40 9.43 -13.73
CA ALA A 281 10.73 9.12 -13.21
C ALA A 281 10.96 7.61 -13.07
N LEU A 282 9.99 6.88 -12.49
CA LEU A 282 10.13 5.44 -12.27
C LEU A 282 10.20 4.63 -13.57
N LYS A 283 9.56 5.10 -14.65
CA LYS A 283 9.68 4.49 -15.99
C LYS A 283 11.09 4.63 -16.59
N GLU A 284 11.81 5.69 -16.23
CA GLU A 284 13.18 5.92 -16.69
C GLU A 284 14.21 5.12 -15.87
N ALA A 285 13.80 4.54 -14.74
CA ALA A 285 14.63 3.71 -13.89
C ALA A 285 15.19 2.51 -14.66
N SER A 286 16.51 2.47 -14.78
CA SER A 286 17.23 1.39 -15.47
C SER A 286 18.08 0.57 -14.51
N SER A 287 17.97 -0.75 -14.60
CA SER A 287 18.87 -1.65 -13.87
C SER A 287 20.24 -1.72 -14.57
N PRO A 288 21.34 -1.95 -13.84
CA PRO A 288 22.65 -2.20 -14.44
C PRO A 288 22.63 -3.34 -15.46
N LYS A 289 21.74 -4.34 -15.27
CA LYS A 289 21.53 -5.44 -16.22
C LYS A 289 20.99 -4.95 -17.55
N ILE A 290 19.96 -4.10 -17.55
CA ILE A 290 19.37 -3.52 -18.77
C ILE A 290 20.42 -2.65 -19.50
N ILE A 291 21.20 -1.87 -18.75
CA ILE A 291 22.26 -1.02 -19.32
C ILE A 291 23.39 -1.85 -19.92
N ALA A 292 23.79 -2.94 -19.26
CA ALA A 292 24.81 -3.87 -19.75
C ALA A 292 24.44 -4.45 -21.11
N ILE A 293 23.20 -4.95 -21.22
CA ILE A 293 22.65 -5.49 -22.47
C ILE A 293 22.63 -4.42 -23.56
N ARG A 294 22.15 -3.21 -23.25
CA ARG A 294 22.10 -2.10 -24.21
C ARG A 294 23.49 -1.68 -24.71
N ARG A 295 24.52 -1.80 -23.87
CA ARG A 295 25.90 -1.40 -24.20
C ARG A 295 26.78 -2.56 -24.70
N GLY A 296 26.29 -3.80 -24.68
CA GLY A 296 27.10 -4.98 -25.02
C GLY A 296 28.25 -5.28 -24.04
N LEU A 297 28.17 -4.78 -22.81
CA LEU A 297 29.22 -4.94 -21.80
C LEU A 297 28.84 -5.98 -20.74
N LYS A 298 29.83 -6.53 -20.04
CA LYS A 298 29.57 -7.42 -18.91
C LYS A 298 29.07 -6.62 -17.70
N ILE A 299 28.14 -7.20 -16.94
CA ILE A 299 27.52 -6.55 -15.76
C ILE A 299 28.57 -6.08 -14.75
N ASN A 300 29.62 -6.89 -14.54
CA ASN A 300 30.69 -6.60 -13.59
C ASN A 300 31.50 -5.34 -13.94
N GLU A 301 31.64 -5.00 -15.22
CA GLU A 301 32.39 -3.81 -15.65
C GLU A 301 31.64 -2.52 -15.32
N ILE A 302 30.31 -2.56 -15.38
CA ILE A 302 29.43 -1.43 -15.07
C ILE A 302 29.35 -1.19 -13.56
N THR A 303 29.35 -2.25 -12.75
CA THR A 303 29.28 -2.15 -11.29
C THR A 303 30.62 -1.79 -10.65
N LYS A 304 31.76 -2.19 -11.25
CA LYS A 304 33.10 -1.87 -10.75
C LYS A 304 33.38 -0.37 -10.67
N ARG A 305 33.03 0.41 -11.70
CA ARG A 305 33.20 1.89 -11.68
C ARG A 305 32.52 2.55 -10.48
N ARG A 306 31.41 1.97 -10.01
CA ARG A 306 30.69 2.49 -8.84
C ARG A 306 31.42 2.28 -7.51
N LYS A 307 32.23 1.22 -7.39
CA LYS A 307 33.03 0.96 -6.18
C LYS A 307 34.21 1.91 -6.08
N SER A 308 34.93 2.11 -7.19
CA SER A 308 36.06 3.05 -7.22
C SER A 308 35.64 4.47 -6.83
N ASP A 309 34.50 4.96 -7.32
CA ASP A 309 34.05 6.32 -7.02
C ASP A 309 33.67 6.50 -5.54
N LYS A 310 33.16 5.45 -4.88
CA LYS A 310 32.85 5.47 -3.45
C LYS A 310 34.12 5.42 -2.58
N GLU A 311 35.06 4.55 -2.92
CA GLU A 311 36.33 4.44 -2.20
C GLU A 311 37.12 5.77 -2.26
N VAL A 312 37.02 6.50 -3.38
CA VAL A 312 37.64 7.83 -3.52
C VAL A 312 36.92 8.92 -2.73
N SER A 313 35.59 8.85 -2.55
CA SER A 313 34.86 9.83 -1.72
C SER A 313 35.09 9.60 -0.23
N ASP A 314 35.17 8.34 0.19
CA ASP A 314 35.38 7.97 1.59
C ASP A 314 36.82 8.25 2.04
N ALA A 315 37.80 8.25 1.12
CA ALA A 315 39.19 8.62 1.39
C ALA A 315 39.47 10.13 1.42
N LYS A 316 38.51 10.99 1.05
CA LYS A 316 38.64 12.46 1.01
C LYS A 316 37.97 13.17 2.20
N ASN A 317 37.18 12.45 2.98
CA ASN A 317 36.57 12.92 4.22
C ASN A 317 37.35 12.40 5.42
#